data_AF-A0A3D2CJS5-F1
#
_entry.id   AF-A0A3D2CJS5-F1
#
_cell.length_a   1.000
_cell.length_b   1.000
_cell.length_c   1.000
_cell.angle_alpha   90.00
_cell.angle_beta   90.00
_cell.angle_gamma   90.00
#
_symmetry.space_group_name_H-M   'P 1'
#
loop_
_entity.id
_entity.type
_entity.pdbx_description
1 polymer ?
#
loop_
_entity_poly.entity_id
_entity_poly.type
_entity_poly.pdbx_seq_one_letter_code
_entity_poly.pdbx_strand_id
1 'polypeptide(L)'
;MVKSFYINGMTCINCQNRIEDRIKNLSGVEEVHVNFRSGAAQIRFDEKKISFMRIEKEIEKLGYKVLSERKAGRKNGIKAICLLTAIIALYILLQQFGILNLLVPSRLADSSMGYGMLFVIGLLTSIHCVAMCGGIHLSQCLPKKRIGRKREKGSCFSPVHTL
;
A
#
# COMPACT_ATOMS: atom_id res chain seq x y z
N MET A 1 -31.34 -8.86 6.77
CA MET A 1 -30.59 -8.40 5.58
C MET A 1 -29.14 -8.13 5.94
N VAL A 2 -28.17 -8.44 5.08
CA VAL A 2 -26.73 -8.17 5.32
C VAL A 2 -26.27 -6.99 4.45
N LYS A 3 -25.62 -6.00 5.06
CA LYS A 3 -25.07 -4.83 4.35
C LYS A 3 -23.60 -4.65 4.73
N SER A 4 -22.77 -4.33 3.74
CA SER A 4 -21.35 -4.04 3.92
C SER A 4 -21.04 -2.59 3.56
N PHE A 5 -20.27 -1.90 4.40
CA PHE A 5 -19.85 -0.52 4.20
C PHE A 5 -18.46 -0.29 4.82
N TYR A 6 -17.88 0.88 4.58
CA TYR A 6 -16.56 1.23 5.12
C TYR A 6 -16.72 2.31 6.19
N ILE A 7 -15.85 2.30 7.20
CA ILE A 7 -15.83 3.33 8.25
C ILE A 7 -14.46 3.99 8.26
N ASN A 8 -14.43 5.31 8.10
CA ASN A 8 -13.23 6.11 8.24
C ASN A 8 -12.99 6.53 9.70
N GLY A 9 -11.72 6.59 10.09
CA GLY A 9 -11.29 7.03 11.42
C GLY A 9 -11.00 5.88 12.40
N MET A 10 -11.24 4.63 12.03
CA MET A 10 -10.84 3.47 12.86
C MET A 10 -9.33 3.26 12.81
N THR A 11 -8.64 3.47 13.93
CA THR A 11 -7.17 3.31 14.03
C THR A 11 -6.75 2.16 14.94
N CYS A 12 -7.67 1.61 15.75
CA CYS A 12 -7.36 0.69 16.83
C CYS A 12 -8.39 -0.43 17.01
N ILE A 13 -7.98 -1.58 17.59
CA ILE A 13 -8.89 -2.69 17.94
C ILE A 13 -9.98 -2.21 18.91
N ASN A 14 -9.61 -1.36 19.88
CA ASN A 14 -10.57 -0.82 20.84
C ASN A 14 -11.65 0.04 20.15
N CYS A 15 -11.28 0.74 19.07
CA CYS A 15 -12.14 1.57 18.26
C CYS A 15 -13.18 0.69 17.54
N GLN A 16 -12.73 -0.44 17.00
CA GLN A 16 -13.61 -1.47 16.44
C GLN A 16 -14.60 -2.01 17.48
N ASN A 17 -14.11 -2.50 18.62
CA ASN A 17 -14.95 -3.12 19.65
C ASN A 17 -16.02 -2.15 20.13
N ARG A 18 -15.65 -0.88 20.36
CA ARG A 18 -16.59 0.17 20.76
C ARG A 18 -17.72 0.38 19.75
N ILE A 19 -17.43 0.30 18.45
CA ILE A 19 -18.45 0.41 17.40
C ILE A 19 -19.32 -0.84 17.37
N GLU A 20 -18.70 -2.03 17.42
CA GLU A 20 -19.43 -3.32 17.45
C GLU A 20 -20.41 -3.39 18.62
N ASP A 21 -19.95 -3.09 19.82
CA ASP A 21 -20.78 -3.09 21.03
C ASP A 21 -21.94 -2.10 20.90
N ARG A 22 -21.69 -0.91 20.34
CA ARG A 22 -22.75 0.11 20.21
C ARG A 22 -23.83 -0.29 19.23
N ILE A 23 -23.44 -0.91 18.12
CA ILE A 23 -24.37 -1.37 17.09
C ILE A 23 -25.10 -2.64 17.55
N LYS A 24 -24.42 -3.55 18.25
CA LYS A 24 -25.00 -4.78 18.79
C LYS A 24 -26.10 -4.50 19.83
N ASN A 25 -25.99 -3.37 20.54
CA ASN A 25 -27.02 -2.91 21.48
C ASN A 25 -28.26 -2.30 20.80
N LEU A 26 -28.27 -2.09 19.48
CA LEU A 26 -29.44 -1.57 18.78
C LEU A 26 -30.47 -2.67 18.55
N SER A 27 -31.73 -2.37 18.85
CA SER A 27 -32.86 -3.27 18.62
C SER A 27 -33.08 -3.48 17.12
N GLY A 28 -32.94 -4.74 16.67
CA GLY A 28 -33.08 -5.12 15.25
C GLY A 28 -31.78 -5.50 14.55
N VAL A 29 -30.64 -5.47 15.24
CA VAL A 29 -29.37 -6.01 14.75
C VAL A 29 -29.20 -7.46 15.21
N GLU A 30 -28.90 -8.36 14.28
CA GLU A 30 -28.67 -9.78 14.55
C GLU A 30 -27.17 -10.07 14.73
N GLU A 31 -26.35 -9.57 13.80
CA GLU A 31 -24.91 -9.81 13.80
C GLU A 31 -24.15 -8.56 13.31
N VAL A 32 -22.96 -8.35 13.89
CA VAL A 32 -22.07 -7.24 13.55
C VAL A 32 -20.65 -7.78 13.45
N HIS A 33 -19.99 -7.51 12.33
CA HIS A 33 -18.59 -7.78 12.12
C HIS A 33 -17.90 -6.55 11.57
N VAL A 34 -16.98 -5.97 12.34
CA VAL A 34 -16.17 -4.83 11.93
C VAL A 34 -14.72 -5.29 11.86
N ASN A 35 -13.96 -4.69 10.95
CA ASN A 35 -12.55 -4.97 10.80
C ASN A 35 -11.78 -3.66 10.63
N PHE A 36 -11.11 -3.21 11.70
CA PHE A 36 -10.32 -1.97 11.66
C PHE A 36 -9.13 -2.05 10.68
N ARG A 37 -8.61 -3.26 10.40
CA ARG A 37 -7.47 -3.45 9.50
C ARG A 37 -7.86 -3.23 8.04
N SER A 38 -9.06 -3.66 7.63
CA SER A 38 -9.57 -3.43 6.27
C SER A 38 -10.42 -2.16 6.16
N GLY A 39 -10.85 -1.59 7.31
CA GLY A 39 -11.80 -0.49 7.38
C GLY A 39 -13.23 -0.88 6.99
N ALA A 40 -13.50 -2.18 6.84
CA ALA A 40 -14.80 -2.69 6.40
C ALA A 40 -15.66 -3.11 7.61
N ALA A 41 -16.95 -2.84 7.52
CA ALA A 41 -17.97 -3.25 8.47
C ALA A 41 -19.09 -3.98 7.73
N GLN A 42 -19.54 -5.10 8.28
CA GLN A 42 -20.64 -5.90 7.80
C GLN A 42 -21.65 -6.07 8.93
N ILE A 43 -22.90 -5.75 8.64
CA ILE A 43 -23.99 -5.79 9.62
C ILE A 43 -25.15 -6.57 9.04
N ARG A 44 -25.69 -7.49 9.84
CA ARG A 44 -26.95 -8.17 9.60
C ARG A 44 -28.02 -7.54 10.47
N PHE A 45 -29.01 -6.92 9.85
CA PHE A 45 -30.12 -6.25 10.53
C PHE A 45 -31.46 -6.53 9.86
N ASP A 46 -32.54 -6.39 10.62
CA ASP A 46 -33.91 -6.49 10.16
C ASP A 46 -34.42 -5.11 9.70
N GLU A 47 -34.64 -4.95 8.39
CA GLU A 47 -35.11 -3.70 7.79
C GLU A 47 -36.49 -3.27 8.30
N LYS A 48 -37.29 -4.20 8.85
CA LYS A 48 -38.59 -3.89 9.44
C LYS A 48 -38.46 -3.22 10.80
N LYS A 49 -37.34 -3.43 11.51
CA LYS A 49 -37.10 -2.92 12.86
C LYS A 49 -36.17 -1.71 12.87
N ILE A 50 -35.16 -1.69 11.99
CA ILE A 50 -34.16 -0.63 11.95
C ILE A 50 -33.76 -0.29 10.52
N SER A 51 -33.73 1.02 10.23
CA SER A 51 -33.22 1.54 8.96
C SER A 51 -31.71 1.75 9.02
N PHE A 52 -31.03 1.52 7.89
CA PHE A 52 -29.60 1.78 7.73
C PHE A 52 -29.21 3.22 8.12
N MET A 53 -30.04 4.22 7.82
CA MET A 53 -29.79 5.61 8.23
C MET A 53 -29.67 5.78 9.75
N ARG A 54 -30.36 4.95 10.55
CA ARG A 54 -30.27 5.03 12.01
C ARG A 54 -28.95 4.46 12.50
N ILE A 55 -28.49 3.37 11.89
CA ILE A 55 -27.17 2.79 12.17
C ILE A 55 -26.06 3.79 11.82
N GLU A 56 -26.16 4.44 10.66
CA GLU A 56 -25.22 5.48 10.22
C GLU A 56 -25.15 6.64 11.22
N LYS A 57 -26.30 7.16 11.67
CA LYS A 57 -26.35 8.22 12.70
C LYS A 57 -25.69 7.82 14.02
N GLU A 58 -25.85 6.57 14.46
CA GLU A 58 -25.19 6.11 15.69
C GLU A 58 -23.67 6.02 15.53
N ILE A 59 -23.18 5.68 14.35
CA ILE A 59 -21.74 5.68 14.03
C ILE A 59 -21.21 7.12 13.95
N GLU A 60 -21.97 8.06 13.38
CA GLU A 60 -21.61 9.48 13.33
C GLU A 60 -21.54 10.12 14.72
N LYS A 61 -22.44 9.75 15.64
CA LYS A 61 -22.38 10.19 17.04
C LYS A 61 -21.10 9.77 17.77
N LEU A 62 -20.49 8.67 17.34
CA LEU A 62 -19.21 8.21 17.86
C LEU A 62 -18.02 8.95 17.23
N GLY A 63 -18.25 9.86 16.28
CA GLY A 63 -17.24 10.64 15.57
C GLY A 63 -16.63 9.93 14.36
N TYR A 64 -17.27 8.86 13.87
CA TYR A 64 -16.79 8.12 12.70
C TYR A 64 -17.64 8.40 11.47
N LYS A 65 -17.01 8.36 10.28
CA LYS A 65 -17.69 8.63 9.01
C LYS A 65 -17.94 7.35 8.25
N VAL A 66 -19.21 7.07 7.94
CA VAL A 66 -19.61 5.91 7.15
C VAL A 66 -19.45 6.23 5.66
N LEU A 67 -18.81 5.33 4.94
CA LEU A 67 -18.69 5.33 3.49
C LEU A 67 -19.52 4.16 2.96
N SER A 68 -20.76 4.46 2.61
CA SER A 68 -21.61 3.55 1.83
C SER A 68 -21.02 3.46 0.42
N GLU A 69 -20.44 2.32 0.12
CA GLU A 69 -19.72 2.01 -1.13
C GLU A 69 -18.42 2.81 -1.32
N ARG A 70 -17.29 2.09 -1.48
CA ARG A 70 -16.18 2.65 -2.25
C ARG A 70 -16.76 2.92 -3.63
N LYS A 71 -17.01 4.18 -3.99
CA LYS A 71 -16.93 4.58 -5.39
C LYS A 71 -15.58 4.07 -5.87
N ALA A 72 -15.63 2.97 -6.62
CA ALA A 72 -14.48 2.22 -7.06
C ALA A 72 -13.44 3.20 -7.56
N GLY A 73 -12.19 3.02 -7.12
CA GLY A 73 -11.06 3.88 -7.44
C GLY A 73 -10.74 3.90 -8.94
N ARG A 74 -11.60 4.53 -9.73
CA ARG A 74 -11.43 4.76 -11.17
C ARG A 74 -10.29 5.76 -11.43
N LYS A 75 -9.92 6.58 -10.44
CA LYS A 75 -8.86 7.58 -10.58
C LYS A 75 -7.45 6.99 -10.70
N ASN A 76 -7.19 5.80 -10.15
CA ASN A 76 -5.83 5.23 -10.14
C ASN A 76 -5.44 4.54 -11.45
N GLY A 77 -6.40 3.94 -12.17
CA GLY A 77 -6.12 3.31 -13.47
C GLY A 77 -5.69 4.32 -14.52
N ILE A 78 -6.36 5.48 -14.59
CA ILE A 78 -6.03 6.54 -15.54
C ILE A 78 -4.66 7.18 -15.20
N LYS A 79 -4.36 7.36 -13.90
CA LYS A 79 -3.05 7.85 -13.47
C LYS A 79 -1.93 6.87 -13.77
N ALA A 80 -2.15 5.56 -13.60
CA ALA A 80 -1.15 4.54 -13.92
C ALA A 80 -0.85 4.50 -15.42
N ILE A 81 -1.88 4.56 -16.28
CA ILE A 81 -1.71 4.60 -17.74
C ILE A 81 -0.99 5.87 -18.16
N CYS A 82 -1.38 7.04 -17.62
CA CYS A 82 -0.74 8.33 -17.92
C CYS A 82 0.73 8.38 -17.46
N LEU A 83 1.05 7.76 -16.32
CA LEU A 83 2.41 7.68 -15.81
C LEU A 83 3.27 6.72 -16.65
N LEU A 84 2.72 5.59 -17.09
CA LEU A 84 3.42 4.67 -17.99
C LEU A 84 3.65 5.30 -19.37
N THR A 85 2.66 5.99 -19.96
CA THR A 85 2.86 6.69 -21.24
C THR A 85 3.86 7.84 -21.11
N ALA A 86 3.86 8.58 -20.01
CA ALA A 86 4.85 9.62 -19.74
C ALA A 86 6.28 9.05 -19.61
N ILE A 87 6.45 7.90 -18.92
CA ILE A 87 7.74 7.22 -18.81
C ILE A 87 8.22 6.72 -20.18
N ILE A 88 7.34 6.14 -21.00
CA ILE A 88 7.69 5.68 -22.35
C ILE A 88 8.06 6.85 -23.26
N ALA A 89 7.28 7.94 -23.22
CA ALA A 89 7.58 9.14 -24.00
C ALA A 89 8.90 9.79 -23.56
N LEU A 90 9.16 9.86 -22.24
CA LEU A 90 10.43 10.33 -21.69
C LEU A 90 11.59 9.42 -22.11
N TYR A 91 11.41 8.10 -22.11
CA TYR A 91 12.42 7.15 -22.57
C TYR A 91 12.75 7.33 -24.06
N ILE A 92 11.74 7.48 -24.92
CA ILE A 92 11.94 7.73 -26.36
C ILE A 92 12.62 9.08 -26.58
N LEU A 93 12.23 10.11 -25.82
CA LEU A 93 12.85 11.43 -25.88
C LEU A 93 14.32 11.38 -25.42
N LEU A 94 14.63 10.62 -24.36
CA LEU A 94 16.01 10.37 -23.90
C LEU A 94 16.83 9.54 -24.90
N GLN A 95 16.20 8.61 -25.63
CA GLN A 95 16.84 7.91 -26.75
C GLN A 95 17.14 8.88 -27.90
N GLN A 96 16.24 9.83 -28.18
CA GLN A 96 16.44 10.86 -29.20
C GLN A 96 17.56 11.86 -28.83
N PHE A 97 17.69 12.18 -27.53
CA PHE A 97 18.78 13.01 -26.99
C PHE A 97 20.13 12.27 -26.87
N GLY A 98 20.22 11.00 -27.25
CA GLY A 98 21.50 10.30 -27.41
C GLY A 98 22.24 9.92 -26.12
N ILE A 99 21.62 10.06 -24.94
CA ILE A 99 22.23 9.67 -23.65
C ILE A 99 22.21 8.15 -23.43
N LEU A 100 21.28 7.43 -24.06
CA LEU A 100 21.22 5.97 -23.97
C LEU A 100 22.30 5.26 -24.82
N ASN A 101 22.95 5.97 -25.74
CA ASN A 101 24.06 5.45 -26.55
C ASN A 101 25.42 5.62 -25.85
N LEU A 102 25.47 6.35 -24.73
CA LEU A 102 26.67 6.46 -23.88
C LEU A 102 26.78 5.33 -22.84
N LEU A 103 25.74 4.49 -22.71
CA LEU A 103 25.63 3.42 -21.71
C LEU A 103 25.64 2.00 -22.31
N VAL A 104 25.83 1.87 -23.63
CA VAL A 104 26.16 0.59 -24.28
C VAL A 104 27.65 0.60 -24.62
N PRO A 105 28.50 0.08 -23.73
CA PRO A 105 29.94 0.09 -23.89
C PRO A 105 30.36 -1.05 -24.81
N SER A 106 29.86 -1.10 -26.05
CA SER A 106 30.38 -2.06 -27.01
C SER A 106 31.58 -1.52 -27.78
N ARG A 107 31.92 -0.23 -27.67
CA ARG A 107 33.10 0.39 -28.32
C ARG A 107 33.61 1.65 -27.59
N LEU A 108 34.20 1.55 -26.39
CA LEU A 108 34.99 2.66 -25.83
C LEU A 108 36.27 2.13 -25.17
N ALA A 109 37.25 1.83 -26.01
CA ALA A 109 38.66 1.89 -25.65
C ALA A 109 39.34 2.90 -26.59
N ASP A 110 38.77 4.09 -26.74
CA ASP A 110 39.47 5.22 -27.34
C ASP A 110 40.23 5.96 -26.24
N SER A 111 41.52 6.15 -26.48
CA SER A 111 42.55 6.65 -25.55
C SER A 111 42.43 8.14 -25.19
N SER A 112 41.26 8.75 -25.43
CA SER A 112 40.99 10.18 -25.24
C SER A 112 39.83 10.48 -24.28
N MET A 113 39.46 9.54 -23.40
CA MET A 113 38.50 9.84 -22.33
C MET A 113 39.10 10.85 -21.35
N GLY A 114 38.72 12.12 -21.49
CA GLY A 114 39.20 13.19 -20.63
C GLY A 114 38.95 12.90 -19.15
N TYR A 115 39.92 13.24 -18.29
CA TYR A 115 39.87 12.99 -16.83
C TYR A 115 38.58 13.48 -16.16
N GLY A 116 37.93 14.52 -16.70
CA GLY A 116 36.64 15.00 -16.22
C GLY A 116 35.49 13.99 -16.36
N MET A 117 35.48 13.17 -17.41
CA MET A 117 34.46 12.15 -17.61
C MET A 117 34.64 10.99 -16.63
N LEU A 118 35.89 10.62 -16.32
CA LEU A 118 36.21 9.62 -15.28
C LEU A 118 35.82 10.09 -13.88
N PHE A 119 36.03 11.37 -13.56
CA PHE A 119 35.61 11.95 -12.29
C PHE A 119 34.09 11.87 -12.09
N VAL A 120 33.31 12.19 -13.12
CA VAL A 120 31.83 12.12 -13.06
C VAL A 120 31.36 10.67 -12.92
N ILE A 121 31.97 9.73 -13.65
CA ILE A 121 31.66 8.30 -13.51
C ILE A 121 31.96 7.81 -12.09
N GLY A 122 33.11 8.20 -11.51
CA GLY A 122 33.48 7.87 -10.13
C GLY A 122 32.52 8.45 -9.09
N LEU A 123 32.04 9.67 -9.29
CA LEU A 123 31.04 10.29 -8.41
C LEU A 123 29.71 9.51 -8.46
N LEU A 124 29.26 9.14 -9.66
CA LEU A 124 28.01 8.40 -9.86
C LEU A 124 28.06 6.99 -9.27
N THR A 125 29.17 6.27 -9.40
CA THR A 125 29.35 4.94 -8.80
C THR A 125 29.41 5.01 -7.27
N SER A 126 30.07 6.04 -6.71
CA SER A 126 30.09 6.27 -5.26
C SER A 126 28.69 6.52 -4.68
N ILE A 127 27.90 7.37 -5.34
CA ILE A 127 26.50 7.64 -4.94
C ILE A 127 25.66 6.37 -5.00
N HIS A 128 25.86 5.54 -6.03
CA HIS A 128 25.18 4.26 -6.16
C HIS A 128 25.50 3.32 -5.00
N CYS A 129 26.76 3.24 -4.58
CA CYS A 129 27.19 2.41 -3.45
C CYS A 129 26.55 2.86 -2.13
N VAL A 130 26.55 4.16 -1.81
CA VAL A 130 25.94 4.68 -0.58
C VAL A 130 24.43 4.45 -0.57
N ALA A 131 23.76 4.63 -1.71
CA ALA A 131 22.34 4.35 -1.85
C ALA A 131 22.01 2.86 -1.63
N MET A 132 22.81 1.96 -2.20
CA MET A 132 22.57 0.51 -2.11
C MET A 132 22.88 -0.03 -0.70
N CYS A 133 24.04 0.29 -0.15
CA CYS A 133 24.43 -0.13 1.19
C CYS A 133 23.55 0.53 2.26
N GLY A 134 23.26 1.83 2.13
CA GLY A 134 22.38 2.56 3.03
C GLY A 134 20.93 2.03 3.01
N GLY A 135 20.41 1.70 1.83
CA GLY A 135 19.06 1.13 1.68
C GLY A 135 18.92 -0.24 2.35
N ILE A 136 19.94 -1.11 2.23
CA ILE A 136 19.94 -2.42 2.88
C ILE A 136 19.99 -2.27 4.40
N HIS A 137 20.84 -1.38 4.92
CA HIS A 137 20.96 -1.15 6.36
C HIS A 137 19.66 -0.60 6.96
N LEU A 138 19.01 0.35 6.27
CA LEU A 138 17.71 0.89 6.70
C LEU A 138 16.60 -0.17 6.66
N SER A 139 16.59 -1.04 5.65
CA SER A 139 15.63 -2.14 5.52
C SER A 139 15.77 -3.16 6.65
N GLN A 140 17.00 -3.39 7.13
CA GLN A 140 17.28 -4.28 8.26
C GLN A 140 16.95 -3.65 9.62
N CYS A 141 17.04 -2.32 9.75
CA CYS A 141 16.68 -1.61 10.99
C CYS A 141 15.17 -1.35 11.14
N LEU A 142 14.38 -1.44 10.06
CA LEU A 142 12.93 -1.21 10.14
C LEU A 142 12.22 -2.44 10.75
N PRO A 143 11.58 -2.31 11.92
CA PRO A 143 10.83 -3.41 12.51
C PRO A 143 9.65 -3.76 11.59
N LYS A 144 9.55 -5.05 11.23
CA LYS A 144 8.49 -5.60 10.39
C LYS A 144 7.12 -5.39 11.03
N LYS A 145 6.46 -4.26 10.74
CA LYS A 145 5.04 -4.06 11.07
C LYS A 145 4.25 -5.14 10.34
N ARG A 146 3.69 -6.12 11.07
CA ARG A 146 2.87 -7.21 10.50
C ARG A 146 1.65 -6.62 9.78
N ILE A 147 1.81 -6.31 8.50
CA ILE A 147 0.73 -6.16 7.55
C ILE A 147 0.22 -7.58 7.29
N GLY A 148 -0.95 -7.87 7.85
CA GLY A 148 -1.66 -9.14 7.74
C GLY A 148 -1.89 -9.46 6.28
N ARG A 149 -0.99 -10.25 5.72
CA ARG A 149 -1.14 -10.92 4.45
C ARG A 149 -1.59 -12.33 4.79
N LYS A 150 -2.84 -12.65 4.44
CA LYS A 150 -3.32 -14.02 4.30
C LYS A 150 -2.30 -14.76 3.43
N ARG A 151 -1.65 -15.79 3.98
CA ARG A 151 -0.83 -16.81 3.27
C ARG A 151 -1.17 -18.11 3.99
N GLU A 152 -2.01 -18.95 3.42
CA GLU A 152 -1.65 -19.98 2.43
C GLU A 152 -0.52 -20.88 2.93
N LYS A 153 -0.91 -22.15 3.05
CA LYS A 153 -0.18 -23.32 3.52
C LYS A 153 1.18 -23.42 2.80
N GLY A 154 2.24 -23.76 3.53
CA GLY A 154 3.50 -24.14 2.89
C GLY A 154 4.69 -24.24 3.84
N SER A 155 5.10 -25.49 4.07
CA SER A 155 6.41 -25.97 4.52
C SER A 155 6.97 -25.49 5.87
N CYS A 156 6.83 -26.40 6.84
CA CYS A 156 7.75 -26.64 7.93
C CYS A 156 9.20 -26.73 7.42
N PHE A 157 10.12 -25.95 7.99
CA PHE A 157 11.55 -26.19 7.92
C PHE A 157 12.05 -26.19 9.37
N SER A 158 12.32 -27.39 9.89
CA SER A 158 12.92 -27.59 11.22
C SER A 158 14.39 -27.17 11.21
N PRO A 159 14.91 -26.53 12.27
CA PRO A 159 16.33 -26.37 12.46
C PRO A 159 16.92 -27.65 13.08
N VAL A 160 17.85 -28.28 12.37
CA VAL A 160 18.84 -29.19 12.97
C VAL A 160 19.97 -28.29 13.46
N HIS A 161 20.18 -28.22 14.78
CA HIS A 161 21.50 -28.13 15.40
C HIS A 161 21.32 -28.21 16.93
N THR A 162 21.51 -29.41 17.46
CA THR A 162 21.78 -29.68 18.87
C THR A 162 23.29 -29.71 19.03
N LEU A 163 23.81 -28.89 19.93
CA LEU A 163 25.02 -29.18 20.71
C LEU A 163 24.55 -29.49 22.12
#